data_AF-A0A929SKM8-F1
#
_entry.id   AF-A0A929SKM8-F1
#
_cell.length_a   1.000
_cell.length_b   1.000
_cell.length_c   1.000
_cell.angle_alpha   90.00
_cell.angle_beta   90.00
_cell.angle_gamma   90.00
#
_symmetry.space_group_name_H-M   'P 1'
#
loop_
_entity.id
_entity.type
_entity.pdbx_description
1 polymer ?
#
loop_
_entity_poly.entity_id
_entity_poly.type
_entity_poly.pdbx_seq_one_letter_code
_entity_poly.pdbx_strand_id
1 'polypeptide(L)'
;MLEGVKIVRKDVKNITLKVRPNGEAILTAPKVASDEHIKFIIKKRAKWIAKKRAFFASFKTSQKEYVSGEDFKYLGRSYRLKVVQSKEEHVKLQCGYLGLFVKDKSDIKRKENLIYEWYYEKAMLYFFNILQEFNKIVKQDIKSVKIRQ
;
A
#
# COMPACT_ATOMS: atom_id res chain seq x y z
N MET A 1 17.27 24.97 9.87
CA MET A 1 17.46 23.51 10.02
C MET A 1 16.68 22.82 8.89
N LEU A 2 17.27 21.87 8.16
CA LEU A 2 16.59 21.14 7.07
C LEU A 2 15.80 19.98 7.69
N GLU A 3 14.73 20.31 8.41
CA GLU A 3 14.01 19.37 9.26
C GLU A 3 13.13 18.41 8.45
N GLY A 4 13.42 17.12 8.57
CA GLY A 4 12.51 16.04 8.17
C GLY A 4 12.83 15.29 6.89
N VAL A 5 14.05 15.38 6.33
CA VAL A 5 14.49 14.48 5.25
C VAL A 5 15.44 13.42 5.81
N LYS A 6 15.06 12.15 5.70
CA LYS A 6 15.88 11.01 6.09
C LYS A 6 16.90 10.70 4.99
N ILE A 7 18.18 10.78 5.33
CA ILE A 7 19.28 10.49 4.40
C ILE A 7 19.70 9.04 4.57
N VAL A 8 19.70 8.28 3.48
CA VAL A 8 20.11 6.87 3.45
C VAL A 8 21.28 6.73 2.50
N ARG A 9 22.46 6.40 3.02
CA ARG A 9 23.64 6.13 2.17
C ARG A 9 23.63 4.68 1.71
N LYS A 10 23.61 4.45 0.40
CA LYS A 10 23.67 3.11 -0.22
C LYS A 10 24.73 3.09 -1.32
N ASP A 11 25.12 1.90 -1.73
CA ASP A 11 25.95 1.72 -2.92
C ASP A 11 25.08 1.89 -4.17
N VAL A 12 24.93 3.14 -4.58
CA VAL A 12 24.12 3.55 -5.74
C VAL A 12 24.89 4.61 -6.52
N LYS A 13 24.72 4.64 -7.85
CA LYS A 13 25.35 5.66 -8.71
C LYS A 13 24.66 7.03 -8.63
N ASN A 14 23.33 7.04 -8.41
CA ASN A 14 22.50 8.25 -8.51
C ASN A 14 21.82 8.60 -7.18
N ILE A 15 21.70 9.91 -6.91
CA ILE A 15 20.92 10.42 -5.77
C ILE A 15 19.43 10.35 -6.11
N THR A 16 18.65 9.69 -5.25
CA THR A 16 17.20 9.52 -5.43
C THR A 16 16.44 10.13 -4.27
N LEU A 17 15.46 11.00 -4.55
CA LEU A 17 14.57 11.58 -3.55
C LEU A 17 13.16 11.02 -3.70
N LYS A 18 12.61 10.46 -2.62
CA LYS A 18 11.26 9.90 -2.57
C LYS A 18 10.50 10.53 -1.41
N VAL A 19 9.22 10.84 -1.62
CA VAL A 19 8.30 11.22 -0.54
C VAL A 19 7.27 10.11 -0.42
N ARG A 20 7.19 9.48 0.75
CA ARG A 20 6.21 8.44 1.06
C ARG A 20 4.84 9.06 1.39
N PRO A 21 3.74 8.30 1.24
CA PRO A 21 2.40 8.78 1.60
C PRO A 21 2.25 9.18 3.08
N ASN A 22 3.08 8.63 3.98
CA ASN A 22 3.15 9.04 5.39
C ASN A 22 3.83 10.41 5.60
N GLY A 23 4.27 11.09 4.54
CA GLY A 23 4.95 12.38 4.59
C GLY A 23 6.49 12.30 4.75
N GLU A 24 7.03 11.10 4.95
CA GLU A 24 8.48 10.88 5.11
C GLU A 24 9.20 11.12 3.78
N ALA A 25 10.16 12.05 3.78
CA ALA A 25 11.02 12.31 2.63
C ALA A 25 12.33 11.53 2.82
N ILE A 26 12.66 10.63 1.91
CA ILE A 26 13.85 9.79 1.93
C ILE A 26 14.75 10.18 0.77
N LEU A 27 15.98 10.55 1.08
CA LEU A 27 17.03 10.81 0.10
C LEU A 27 18.06 9.68 0.16
N THR A 28 18.10 8.87 -0.90
CA THR A 28 19.14 7.86 -1.08
C THR A 28 20.33 8.49 -1.79
N ALA A 29 21.51 8.45 -1.19
CA ALA A 29 22.74 9.01 -1.78
C ALA A 29 23.87 7.96 -1.86
N PRO A 30 24.78 8.08 -2.84
CA PRO A 30 26.03 7.31 -2.87
C PRO A 30 26.86 7.54 -1.60
N LYS A 31 27.67 6.56 -1.19
CA LYS A 31 28.58 6.71 -0.04
C LYS A 31 29.62 7.82 -0.24
N VAL A 32 29.98 8.09 -1.49
CA VAL A 32 31.00 9.08 -1.91
C VAL A 32 30.42 10.50 -2.03
N ALA A 33 29.09 10.65 -1.96
CA ALA A 33 28.48 11.97 -2.10
C ALA A 33 28.77 12.86 -0.89
N SER A 34 29.21 14.09 -1.14
CA SER A 34 29.47 15.08 -0.07
C SER A 34 28.18 15.59 0.56
N ASP A 35 28.24 15.89 1.86
CA ASP A 35 27.08 16.41 2.60
C ASP A 35 26.64 17.79 2.09
N GLU A 36 27.54 18.58 1.53
CA GLU A 36 27.24 19.86 0.88
C GLU A 36 26.39 19.66 -0.37
N HIS A 37 26.74 18.67 -1.20
CA HIS A 37 25.99 18.34 -2.40
C HIS A 37 24.59 17.82 -2.05
N ILE A 38 24.48 17.03 -0.97
CA ILE A 38 23.21 16.56 -0.43
C ILE A 38 22.34 17.74 0.03
N LYS A 39 22.90 18.65 0.82
CA LYS A 39 22.19 19.86 1.29
C LYS A 39 21.73 20.74 0.12
N PHE A 40 22.57 20.90 -0.90
CA PHE A 40 22.23 21.65 -2.11
C PHE A 40 21.01 21.05 -2.82
N ILE A 41 20.99 19.72 -3.02
CA ILE A 41 19.86 19.02 -3.64
C ILE A 41 18.58 19.18 -2.83
N ILE A 42 18.66 19.02 -1.50
CA ILE A 42 17.49 19.17 -0.63
C ILE A 42 16.95 20.59 -0.72
N LYS A 43 17.82 21.62 -0.67
CA LYS A 43 17.42 23.02 -0.79
C LYS A 43 16.78 23.31 -2.15
N LYS A 44 17.38 22.81 -3.24
CA LYS A 44 16.84 22.95 -4.61
C LYS A 44 15.48 22.28 -4.77
N ARG A 45 15.26 21.13 -4.11
CA ARG A 45 14.00 20.36 -4.17
C ARG A 45 13.03 20.66 -3.03
N ALA A 46 13.30 21.60 -2.15
CA ALA A 46 12.46 21.92 -0.98
C ALA A 46 11.01 22.24 -1.37
N LYS A 47 10.79 23.07 -2.39
CA LYS A 47 9.44 23.38 -2.91
C LYS A 47 8.71 22.13 -3.42
N TRP A 48 9.43 21.22 -4.08
CA TRP A 48 8.87 19.96 -4.57
C TRP A 48 8.49 19.01 -3.43
N ILE A 49 9.34 18.92 -2.39
CA ILE A 49 9.06 18.12 -1.18
C ILE A 49 7.80 18.64 -0.50
N ALA A 50 7.70 19.95 -0.28
CA ALA A 50 6.53 20.58 0.33
C ALA A 50 5.24 20.30 -0.47
N LYS A 51 5.29 20.48 -1.80
CA LYS A 51 4.15 20.17 -2.68
C LYS A 51 3.74 18.70 -2.61
N LYS A 52 4.71 17.78 -2.58
CA LYS A 52 4.43 16.34 -2.46
C LYS A 52 3.87 15.96 -1.09
N ARG A 53 4.36 16.56 0.00
CA ARG A 53 3.78 16.37 1.33
C ARG A 53 2.34 16.87 1.40
N ALA A 54 2.07 18.07 0.86
CA ALA A 54 0.71 18.62 0.81
C ALA A 54 -0.23 17.73 -0.01
N PHE A 55 0.23 17.23 -1.15
CA PHE A 55 -0.51 16.26 -1.96
C PHE A 55 -0.84 15.00 -1.15
N PHE A 56 0.14 14.35 -0.50
CA PHE A 56 -0.17 13.16 0.29
C PHE A 56 -1.03 13.45 1.52
N ALA A 57 -0.88 14.63 2.13
CA ALA A 57 -1.72 15.06 3.25
C ALA A 57 -3.19 15.25 2.84
N SER A 58 -3.48 15.71 1.62
CA SER A 58 -4.85 15.80 1.11
C SER A 58 -5.48 14.43 0.83
N PHE A 59 -4.67 13.39 0.62
CA PHE A 59 -5.12 12.00 0.46
C PHE A 59 -4.93 11.19 1.73
N LYS A 60 -5.05 11.78 2.92
CA LYS A 60 -5.01 11.01 4.18
C LYS A 60 -6.02 9.87 4.11
N THR A 61 -5.53 8.66 3.86
CA THR A 61 -6.30 7.44 4.02
C THR A 61 -6.56 7.33 5.50
N SER A 62 -7.80 7.61 5.91
CA SER A 62 -8.24 7.37 7.28
C SER A 62 -7.83 5.95 7.67
N GLN A 63 -7.24 5.79 8.84
CA GLN A 63 -7.01 4.46 9.40
C GLN A 63 -8.37 3.75 9.45
N LYS A 64 -8.39 2.50 8.96
CA LYS A 64 -9.59 1.69 8.99
C LYS A 64 -9.79 1.20 10.42
N GLU A 65 -10.98 1.45 10.97
CA GLU A 65 -11.37 0.98 12.31
C GLU A 65 -12.05 -0.40 12.22
N TYR A 66 -12.32 -0.88 10.99
CA TYR A 66 -12.93 -2.17 10.70
C TYR A 66 -14.28 -2.32 11.41
N VAL A 67 -15.07 -1.23 11.42
CA VAL A 67 -16.43 -1.21 11.95
C VAL A 67 -17.47 -1.35 10.85
N SER A 68 -18.66 -1.85 11.23
CA SER A 68 -19.75 -2.00 10.26
C SER A 68 -20.15 -0.64 9.70
N GLY A 69 -20.35 -0.57 8.38
CA GLY A 69 -20.66 0.67 7.66
C GLY A 69 -19.46 1.33 7.00
N GLU A 70 -18.23 0.94 7.33
CA GLU A 70 -17.04 1.43 6.63
C GLU A 70 -17.03 0.99 5.16
N ASP A 71 -16.54 1.86 4.28
CA ASP A 71 -16.39 1.54 2.87
C ASP A 71 -15.05 0.85 2.57
N PHE A 72 -15.12 -0.29 1.89
CA PHE A 72 -13.98 -1.05 1.37
C PHE A 72 -14.09 -1.14 -0.15
N LYS A 73 -12.99 -0.88 -0.86
CA LYS A 73 -12.96 -0.92 -2.33
C LYS A 73 -12.49 -2.27 -2.82
N TYR A 74 -13.19 -2.85 -3.79
CA TYR A 74 -12.75 -4.05 -4.49
C TYR A 74 -13.05 -3.91 -5.98
N LEU A 75 -12.02 -4.05 -6.82
CA LEU A 75 -12.09 -3.89 -8.29
C LEU A 75 -12.85 -2.63 -8.74
N GLY A 76 -12.56 -1.49 -8.08
CA GLY A 76 -13.15 -0.19 -8.41
C GLY A 76 -14.53 0.09 -7.83
N ARG A 77 -15.19 -0.88 -7.18
CA ARG A 77 -16.49 -0.70 -6.53
C ARG A 77 -16.34 -0.55 -5.02
N SER A 78 -17.16 0.28 -4.40
CA SER A 78 -17.25 0.43 -2.93
C SER A 78 -18.25 -0.56 -2.36
N TYR A 79 -17.86 -1.24 -1.28
CA TYR A 79 -18.67 -2.20 -0.53
C TYR A 79 -18.65 -1.81 0.94
N ARG A 80 -19.83 -1.80 1.58
CA ARG A 80 -19.93 -1.52 3.02
C ARG A 80 -19.52 -2.75 3.82
N LEU A 81 -18.68 -2.56 4.84
CA LEU A 81 -18.28 -3.60 5.77
C LEU A 81 -19.47 -3.99 6.66
N LYS A 82 -19.66 -5.29 6.86
CA LYS A 82 -20.62 -5.84 7.82
C LYS A 82 -19.89 -6.83 8.72
N VAL A 83 -19.68 -6.45 9.97
CA VAL A 83 -18.96 -7.29 10.96
C VAL A 83 -19.97 -8.17 11.70
N VAL A 84 -19.82 -9.49 11.55
CA VAL A 84 -20.71 -10.51 12.11
C VAL A 84 -19.92 -11.37 13.07
N GLN A 85 -20.48 -11.62 14.25
CA GLN A 85 -19.86 -12.55 15.20
C GLN A 85 -20.21 -13.98 14.78
N SER A 86 -19.19 -14.84 14.65
CA SER A 86 -19.32 -16.20 14.14
C SER A 86 -18.24 -17.10 14.76
N LYS A 87 -18.53 -18.40 14.86
CA LYS A 87 -17.54 -19.40 15.28
C LYS A 87 -16.44 -19.57 14.23
N GLU A 88 -16.81 -19.48 12.96
CA GLU A 88 -15.90 -19.55 11.82
C GLU A 88 -15.54 -18.15 11.35
N GLU A 89 -14.25 -17.95 11.09
CA GLU A 89 -13.69 -16.67 10.66
C GLU A 89 -13.43 -16.69 9.15
N HIS A 90 -14.05 -15.76 8.44
CA HIS A 90 -13.87 -15.63 6.99
C HIS A 90 -14.36 -14.26 6.52
N VAL A 91 -13.98 -13.90 5.29
CA VAL A 91 -14.49 -12.72 4.61
C VAL A 91 -15.17 -13.15 3.32
N LYS A 92 -16.36 -12.60 3.06
CA LYS A 92 -17.07 -12.84 1.80
C LYS A 92 -17.72 -11.56 1.30
N LEU A 93 -17.82 -11.45 -0.01
CA LEU A 93 -18.51 -10.36 -0.66
C LEU A 93 -19.88 -10.86 -1.10
N GLN A 94 -20.95 -10.32 -0.51
CA GLN A 94 -22.32 -10.79 -0.75
C GLN A 94 -23.29 -9.61 -0.69
N CYS A 95 -24.21 -9.53 -1.65
CA CYS A 95 -25.29 -8.53 -1.70
C CYS A 95 -24.81 -7.06 -1.57
N GLY A 96 -23.65 -6.72 -2.13
CA GLY A 96 -23.09 -5.36 -2.04
C GLY A 96 -22.38 -5.04 -0.72
N TYR A 97 -22.23 -6.02 0.18
CA TYR A 97 -21.50 -5.89 1.43
C TYR A 97 -20.22 -6.73 1.41
N LEU A 98 -19.21 -6.23 2.11
CA LEU A 98 -18.06 -7.03 2.54
C LEU A 98 -18.39 -7.60 3.92
N GLY A 99 -18.82 -8.85 3.98
CA GLY A 99 -19.12 -9.54 5.22
C GLY A 99 -17.83 -10.04 5.87
N LEU A 100 -17.54 -9.57 7.08
CA LEU A 100 -16.42 -9.98 7.90
C LEU A 100 -16.94 -10.78 9.09
N PHE A 101 -16.64 -12.07 9.11
CA PHE A 101 -17.04 -13.00 10.15
C PHE A 101 -15.87 -13.22 11.10
N VAL A 102 -16.07 -12.91 12.38
CA VAL A 102 -15.01 -12.95 13.42
C VAL A 102 -15.54 -13.57 14.71
N LYS A 103 -14.67 -14.24 15.47
CA LYS A 103 -15.02 -14.76 16.81
C LYS A 103 -15.23 -13.63 17.81
N ASP A 104 -14.31 -12.66 17.80
CA ASP A 104 -14.37 -11.47 18.62
C ASP A 104 -14.47 -10.21 17.74
N LYS A 105 -15.47 -9.38 18.02
CA LYS A 105 -15.67 -8.09 17.35
C LYS A 105 -14.74 -7.00 17.88
N SER A 106 -14.06 -7.20 18.99
CA SER A 106 -13.13 -6.20 19.55
C SER A 106 -11.72 -6.31 18.97
N ASP A 107 -11.35 -7.47 18.42
CA ASP A 107 -10.01 -7.70 17.87
C ASP A 107 -9.81 -7.05 16.50
N ILE A 108 -9.33 -5.81 16.51
CA ILE A 108 -9.05 -5.02 15.30
C ILE A 108 -7.94 -5.68 14.46
N LYS A 109 -6.90 -6.23 15.09
CA LYS A 109 -5.78 -6.86 14.36
C LYS A 109 -6.23 -8.10 13.61
N ARG A 110 -7.10 -8.91 14.21
CA ARG A 110 -7.65 -10.08 13.54
C ARG A 110 -8.54 -9.70 12.36
N LYS A 111 -9.38 -8.68 12.51
CA LYS A 111 -10.18 -8.12 11.41
C LYS A 111 -9.31 -7.63 10.25
N GLU A 112 -8.25 -6.87 10.55
CA GLU A 112 -7.29 -6.39 9.57
C GLU A 112 -6.67 -7.54 8.79
N ASN A 113 -6.15 -8.55 9.49
CA ASN A 113 -5.54 -9.72 8.87
C ASN A 113 -6.51 -10.48 7.97
N LEU A 114 -7.76 -10.72 8.41
CA LEU A 114 -8.77 -11.44 7.62
C LEU A 114 -9.13 -10.69 6.34
N ILE A 115 -9.29 -9.36 6.40
CA ILE A 115 -9.53 -8.55 5.20
C ILE A 115 -8.31 -8.58 4.28
N TYR A 116 -7.10 -8.50 4.83
CA TYR A 116 -5.88 -8.58 4.05
C TYR A 116 -5.74 -9.93 3.32
N GLU A 117 -5.91 -11.04 4.03
CA GLU A 117 -5.88 -12.40 3.48
C GLU A 117 -6.90 -12.52 2.34
N TRP A 118 -8.12 -12.04 2.54
CA TRP A 118 -9.16 -12.04 1.52
C TRP A 118 -8.77 -11.24 0.27
N TYR A 119 -8.22 -10.03 0.44
CA TYR A 119 -7.74 -9.25 -0.70
C TYR A 119 -6.61 -9.96 -1.44
N TYR A 120 -5.69 -10.58 -0.71
CA TYR A 120 -4.57 -11.31 -1.28
C TYR A 120 -5.04 -12.51 -2.10
N GLU A 121 -5.96 -13.31 -1.55
CA GLU A 121 -6.59 -14.43 -2.26
C GLU A 121 -7.31 -13.98 -3.53
N LYS A 122 -8.12 -12.92 -3.44
CA LYS A 122 -8.82 -12.37 -4.61
C LYS A 122 -7.86 -11.81 -5.66
N ALA A 123 -6.79 -11.17 -5.24
CA ALA A 123 -5.77 -10.67 -6.15
C ALA A 123 -5.06 -11.84 -6.86
N MET A 124 -4.65 -12.87 -6.13
CA MET A 124 -4.03 -14.07 -6.71
C MET A 124 -4.94 -14.76 -7.72
N LEU A 125 -6.22 -14.97 -7.40
CA LEU A 125 -7.20 -15.53 -8.33
C LEU A 125 -7.34 -14.68 -9.60
N TYR A 126 -7.46 -13.36 -9.44
CA TYR A 126 -7.62 -12.44 -10.57
C TYR A 126 -6.37 -12.42 -11.46
N PHE A 127 -5.18 -12.34 -10.88
CA PHE A 127 -3.91 -12.35 -11.61
C PHE A 127 -3.66 -13.69 -12.30
N PHE A 128 -4.01 -14.80 -11.65
CA PHE A 128 -3.86 -16.12 -12.26
C PHE A 128 -4.75 -16.26 -13.50
N ASN A 129 -5.99 -15.79 -13.45
CA ASN A 129 -6.88 -15.80 -14.62
C ASN A 129 -6.32 -14.96 -15.77
N ILE A 130 -5.83 -13.75 -15.48
CA ILE A 130 -5.19 -12.90 -16.49
C ILE A 130 -3.96 -13.60 -17.08
N LEU A 131 -3.13 -14.21 -16.23
CA LEU A 131 -1.90 -14.88 -16.68
C LEU A 131 -2.22 -16.03 -17.65
N GLN A 132 -3.28 -16.79 -17.41
CA GLN A 132 -3.75 -17.84 -18.32
C GLN A 132 -4.14 -17.28 -19.70
N GLU A 133 -4.76 -16.10 -19.76
CA GLU A 133 -5.06 -15.42 -21.01
C GLU A 133 -3.80 -14.93 -21.73
N PHE A 134 -2.85 -14.35 -20.99
CA PHE A 134 -1.60 -13.82 -21.55
C PHE A 134 -0.64 -14.91 -22.02
N ASN A 135 -0.59 -16.07 -21.36
CA ASN A 135 0.24 -17.20 -21.80
C ASN A 135 -0.09 -17.64 -23.24
N LYS A 136 -1.37 -17.57 -23.64
CA LYS A 136 -1.82 -17.87 -25.01
C LYS A 136 -1.22 -16.92 -26.05
N ILE A 137 -0.99 -15.66 -25.68
CA ILE A 137 -0.47 -14.61 -26.56
C ILE A 137 1.05 -14.66 -26.61
N VAL A 138 1.70 -14.74 -25.44
CA VAL A 138 3.16 -14.62 -25.30
C VAL A 138 3.88 -15.93 -25.63
N LYS A 139 3.18 -17.07 -25.66
CA LYS A 139 3.74 -18.42 -25.90
C LYS A 139 4.89 -18.77 -24.95
N GLN A 140 4.87 -18.21 -23.74
CA GLN A 140 5.86 -18.46 -22.70
C GLN A 140 5.15 -18.71 -21.38
N ASP A 141 5.56 -19.76 -20.66
CA ASP A 141 5.01 -20.07 -19.35
C ASP A 141 5.59 -19.15 -18.27
N ILE A 142 4.74 -18.28 -17.73
CA ILE A 142 5.08 -17.45 -16.59
C ILE A 142 5.08 -18.32 -15.32
N LYS A 143 6.28 -18.55 -14.75
CA LYS A 143 6.50 -19.49 -13.64
C LYS A 143 6.01 -19.02 -12.27
N SER A 144 5.88 -17.71 -12.04
CA SER A 144 5.43 -17.18 -10.73
C SER A 144 4.90 -15.75 -10.82
N VAL A 145 3.88 -15.44 -10.03
CA VAL A 145 3.39 -14.08 -9.79
C VAL A 145 3.67 -13.74 -8.33
N LYS A 146 4.21 -12.54 -8.06
CA LYS A 146 4.43 -12.04 -6.71
C LYS A 146 3.77 -10.68 -6.53
N ILE A 147 2.85 -10.60 -5.57
CA ILE A 147 2.28 -9.32 -5.12
C ILE A 147 3.24 -8.74 -4.10
N ARG A 148 3.84 -7.58 -4.39
CA ARG A 148 4.74 -6.87 -3.47
C ARG A 148 3.94 -5.86 -2.67
N GLN A 149 4.10 -5.90 -1.34
CA GLN A 149 3.57 -4.92 -0.39
C GLN A 149 4.51 -3.72 -0.26
#